data_AF-A0A960VKF7-F1
#
_entry.id   AF-A0A960VKF7-F1
#
_cell.length_a   1.000
_cell.length_b   1.000
_cell.length_c   1.000
_cell.angle_alpha   90.00
_cell.angle_beta   90.00
_cell.angle_gamma   90.00
#
_symmetry.space_group_name_H-M   'P 1'
#
loop_
_entity.id
_entity.type
_entity.pdbx_description
1 polymer ?
#
loop_
_entity_poly.entity_id
_entity_poly.type
_entity_poly.pdbx_seq_one_letter_code
_entity_poly.pdbx_strand_id
1 'polypeptide(L)'
;MGRHRFLLALAGVATLAVAGAALADGPAPRVTTEVRRAEVRDTDHPTLRFLRDNRDFIRGQLDRLRLLTVRRSEGDARDLDTDLLRLRELAAAIAAAGDTVDAATLALARRDLLDSVTRLGGLEADLDRMDLLVADQRARLRELEADFLGRQETALVVVVRGLPAGAAPDGIVLGEDNDFHDVALDGTTRAALRRGGVAQVWHRYVEPRDHVYSLAFTGGAWDSLPAVDVPLAAGRDRITFLELDLTALDPERPDLGLAARTWER
;
A
#
# COMPACT_ATOMS: atom_id res chain seq x y z
N MET A 1 41.12 35.69 39.86
CA MET A 1 40.09 36.65 40.30
C MET A 1 38.74 36.20 39.73
N GLY A 2 37.72 36.04 40.58
CA GLY A 2 36.31 35.74 40.22
C GLY A 2 35.97 34.24 40.10
N ARG A 3 35.95 33.44 41.18
CA ARG A 3 34.84 33.17 42.14
C ARG A 3 33.62 32.42 41.56
N HIS A 4 33.61 31.11 41.90
CA HIS A 4 32.51 30.18 42.18
C HIS A 4 31.06 30.69 42.22
N ARG A 5 30.13 29.86 41.69
CA ARG A 5 28.92 29.41 42.40
C ARG A 5 28.39 28.06 41.89
N PHE A 6 28.21 27.17 42.86
CA PHE A 6 27.58 25.85 42.86
C PHE A 6 26.06 25.97 43.06
N LEU A 7 25.30 24.97 42.57
CA LEU A 7 24.14 24.24 43.15
C LEU A 7 23.06 23.95 42.08
N LEU A 8 22.84 22.69 41.65
CA LEU A 8 22.03 21.59 42.27
C LEU A 8 20.51 21.77 42.14
N ALA A 9 19.87 20.99 41.26
CA ALA A 9 18.54 20.37 41.42
C ALA A 9 18.31 19.39 40.23
N LEU A 10 18.36 18.06 40.37
CA LEU A 10 17.45 17.10 41.00
C LEU A 10 16.33 16.59 40.06
N ALA A 11 16.24 15.26 39.96
CA ALA A 11 15.13 14.42 39.49
C ALA A 11 14.81 14.45 37.97
N GLY A 12 14.53 13.34 37.29
CA GLY A 12 14.23 11.99 37.76
C GLY A 12 14.26 10.98 36.61
N VAL A 13 14.67 9.78 36.95
CA VAL A 13 14.64 8.56 36.15
C VAL A 13 13.18 8.19 35.86
N ALA A 14 12.84 8.00 34.58
CA ALA A 14 11.58 7.39 34.16
C ALA A 14 11.89 6.13 33.34
N THR A 15 12.21 5.06 34.07
CA THR A 15 11.96 3.68 33.69
C THR A 15 10.47 3.51 33.45
N LEU A 16 10.05 3.22 32.22
CA LEU A 16 8.67 2.77 31.96
C LEU A 16 8.69 1.28 31.71
N ALA A 17 8.50 0.57 32.82
CA ALA A 17 8.21 -0.84 32.90
C ALA A 17 6.85 -1.14 32.28
N VAL A 18 6.82 -2.23 31.52
CA VAL A 18 5.62 -2.97 31.13
C VAL A 18 4.92 -3.44 32.41
N ALA A 19 3.70 -2.96 32.63
CA ALA A 19 2.77 -3.51 33.60
C ALA A 19 1.42 -3.69 32.90
N GLY A 20 1.08 -4.96 32.66
CA GLY A 20 -0.27 -5.35 32.32
C GLY A 20 -1.20 -5.01 33.48
N ALA A 21 -2.26 -4.28 33.18
CA ALA A 21 -3.44 -4.15 34.01
C ALA A 21 -4.65 -4.45 33.13
N ALA A 22 -5.31 -5.55 33.45
CA ALA A 22 -6.64 -5.87 33.00
C ALA A 22 -7.59 -4.70 33.31
N LEU A 23 -8.28 -4.20 32.29
CA LEU A 23 -9.48 -3.40 32.47
C LEU A 23 -10.66 -4.17 31.89
N ALA A 24 -11.39 -4.76 32.82
CA ALA A 24 -12.75 -5.19 32.62
C ALA A 24 -13.61 -3.98 32.22
N ASP A 25 -14.33 -4.19 31.12
CA ASP A 25 -15.72 -3.83 30.90
C ASP A 25 -16.24 -2.52 31.52
N GLY A 26 -16.22 -1.47 30.69
CA GLY A 26 -17.04 -0.27 30.86
C GLY A 26 -17.58 0.13 29.48
N PRO A 27 -18.89 0.27 29.28
CA PRO A 27 -19.45 0.51 27.95
C PRO A 27 -19.04 1.89 27.44
N ALA A 28 -18.44 1.92 26.25
CA ALA A 28 -18.10 3.15 25.54
C ALA A 28 -19.35 4.05 25.36
N PRO A 29 -19.20 5.39 25.44
CA PRO A 29 -20.32 6.31 25.25
C PRO A 29 -20.88 6.17 23.83
N ARG A 30 -22.13 5.72 23.73
CA ARG A 30 -22.88 5.70 22.48
C ARG A 30 -23.18 7.13 22.07
N VAL A 31 -22.52 7.61 21.03
CA VAL A 31 -22.93 8.81 20.30
C VAL A 31 -24.27 8.47 19.62
N THR A 32 -25.37 8.88 20.24
CA THR A 32 -26.70 8.84 19.63
C THR A 32 -26.79 9.97 18.61
N THR A 33 -26.56 9.64 17.35
CA THR A 33 -27.02 10.47 16.24
C THR A 33 -28.55 10.37 16.19
N GLU A 34 -29.23 11.41 16.66
CA GLU A 34 -30.66 11.60 16.37
C GLU A 34 -30.83 11.73 14.85
N VAL A 35 -31.35 10.67 14.23
CA VAL A 35 -31.87 10.74 12.87
C VAL A 35 -33.19 11.49 12.94
N ARG A 36 -33.15 12.82 12.78
CA ARG A 36 -34.34 13.59 12.41
C ARG A 36 -34.79 13.09 11.04
N ARG A 37 -35.98 12.47 10.98
CA ARG A 37 -36.66 12.21 9.70
C ARG A 37 -36.78 13.53 8.97
N ALA A 38 -36.20 13.60 7.78
CA ALA A 38 -36.56 14.63 6.83
C ALA A 38 -38.06 14.51 6.57
N GLU A 39 -38.81 15.57 6.90
CA GLU A 39 -40.18 15.72 6.41
C GLU A 39 -40.15 15.54 4.89
N VAL A 40 -40.92 14.57 4.41
CA VAL A 40 -41.16 14.38 2.99
C VAL A 40 -41.90 15.62 2.52
N ARG A 41 -41.16 16.58 1.96
CA ARG A 41 -41.72 17.67 1.18
C ARG A 41 -42.43 17.00 0.01
N ASP A 42 -43.75 17.15 -0.04
CA ASP A 42 -44.56 16.80 -1.22
C ASP A 42 -43.89 17.45 -2.43
N THR A 43 -43.15 16.63 -3.16
CA THR A 43 -42.42 17.09 -4.32
C THR A 43 -43.46 17.08 -5.41
N ASP A 44 -43.96 18.27 -5.72
CA ASP A 44 -44.97 18.53 -6.73
C ASP A 44 -44.35 18.20 -8.10
N HIS A 45 -44.25 16.90 -8.40
CA HIS A 45 -43.56 16.39 -9.57
C HIS A 45 -44.37 16.81 -10.80
N PRO A 46 -43.83 17.67 -11.68
CA PRO A 46 -44.57 18.17 -12.85
C PRO A 46 -44.99 17.03 -13.80
N THR A 47 -44.33 15.88 -13.73
CA THR A 47 -44.67 14.65 -14.44
C THR A 47 -45.95 13.99 -13.93
N LEU A 48 -46.23 14.01 -12.62
CA LEU A 48 -47.49 13.51 -12.06
C LEU A 48 -48.65 14.46 -12.35
N ARG A 49 -48.40 15.78 -12.37
CA ARG A 49 -49.38 16.78 -12.78
C ARG A 49 -49.74 16.61 -14.26
N PHE A 50 -48.75 16.42 -15.13
CA PHE A 50 -48.98 16.09 -16.55
C PHE A 50 -49.85 14.85 -16.72
N LEU A 51 -49.58 13.74 -16.01
CA LEU A 51 -50.41 12.53 -16.11
C LEU A 51 -51.85 12.75 -15.62
N ARG A 52 -52.04 13.56 -14.57
CA ARG A 52 -53.38 13.92 -14.06
C ARG A 52 -54.13 14.82 -15.03
N ASP A 53 -53.46 15.83 -15.58
CA ASP A 53 -54.01 16.73 -16.59
C ASP A 53 -54.36 15.98 -17.88
N ASN A 54 -53.54 15.00 -18.28
CA ASN A 54 -53.81 14.16 -19.45
C ASN A 54 -55.02 13.23 -19.22
N ARG A 55 -55.12 12.64 -18.03
CA ARG A 55 -56.28 11.81 -17.64
C ARG A 55 -57.57 12.64 -17.64
N ASP A 56 -57.52 13.84 -17.08
CA ASP A 56 -58.68 14.72 -16.97
C ASP A 56 -59.05 15.32 -18.34
N PHE A 57 -58.07 15.57 -19.22
CA PHE A 57 -58.29 15.90 -20.63
C PHE A 57 -58.96 14.76 -21.40
N ILE A 58 -58.47 13.52 -21.28
CA ILE A 58 -59.07 12.35 -21.94
C ILE A 58 -60.51 12.12 -21.42
N ARG A 59 -60.76 12.26 -20.12
CA ARG A 59 -62.13 12.22 -19.57
C ARG A 59 -63.00 13.34 -20.13
N GLY A 60 -62.49 14.57 -20.21
CA GLY A 60 -63.22 15.69 -20.80
C GLY A 60 -63.56 15.48 -22.27
N GLN A 61 -62.64 14.91 -23.06
CA GLN A 61 -62.91 14.54 -24.46
C GLN A 61 -63.92 13.38 -24.56
N LEU A 62 -63.84 12.39 -23.67
CA LEU A 62 -64.80 11.29 -23.60
C LEU A 62 -66.21 11.78 -23.24
N ASP A 63 -66.33 12.65 -22.26
CA ASP A 63 -67.61 13.21 -21.84
C ASP A 63 -68.18 14.16 -22.91
N ARG A 64 -67.31 14.91 -23.61
CA ARG A 64 -67.70 15.71 -24.77
C ARG A 64 -68.19 14.83 -25.93
N LEU A 65 -67.51 13.72 -26.21
CA LEU A 65 -67.96 12.73 -27.19
C LEU A 65 -69.30 12.12 -26.80
N ARG A 66 -69.47 11.74 -25.52
CA ARG A 66 -70.74 11.22 -24.99
C ARG A 66 -71.88 12.23 -25.16
N LEU A 67 -71.64 13.50 -24.80
CA LEU A 67 -72.62 14.58 -24.99
C LEU A 67 -72.93 14.85 -26.46
N LEU A 68 -71.94 14.74 -27.35
CA LEU A 68 -72.15 14.85 -28.80
C LEU A 68 -72.95 13.67 -29.35
N THR A 69 -72.68 12.43 -28.91
CA THR A 69 -73.51 11.26 -29.30
C THR A 69 -74.94 11.35 -28.79
N VAL A 70 -75.16 11.88 -27.58
CA VAL A 70 -76.52 12.08 -27.03
C VAL A 70 -77.25 13.24 -27.72
N ARG A 71 -76.56 14.27 -28.21
CA ARG A 71 -77.18 15.34 -29.02
C ARG A 71 -77.39 14.98 -30.49
N ARG A 72 -76.72 13.94 -31.00
CA ARG A 72 -76.83 13.51 -32.41
C ARG A 72 -77.82 12.36 -32.62
N SER A 73 -78.49 11.89 -31.57
CA SER A 73 -79.49 10.81 -31.63
C SER A 73 -80.85 11.23 -32.21
N GLU A 74 -80.91 12.34 -32.95
CA GLU A 74 -82.00 12.65 -33.89
C GLU A 74 -81.63 12.29 -35.35
N GLY A 75 -80.50 11.60 -35.55
CA GLY A 75 -80.07 11.07 -36.85
C GLY A 75 -80.60 9.65 -37.14
N ASP A 76 -80.88 9.39 -38.41
CA ASP A 76 -81.45 8.16 -38.95
C ASP A 76 -80.71 6.90 -38.47
N ALA A 77 -81.44 5.83 -38.16
CA ALA A 77 -80.91 4.61 -37.52
C ALA A 77 -79.79 3.91 -38.32
N ARG A 78 -79.63 4.27 -39.59
CA ARG A 78 -78.57 3.79 -40.49
C ARG A 78 -77.20 4.43 -40.24
N ASP A 79 -77.14 5.64 -39.68
CA ASP A 79 -75.87 6.33 -39.39
C ASP A 79 -75.22 5.82 -38.10
N LEU A 80 -76.02 5.38 -37.12
CA LEU A 80 -75.55 4.79 -35.87
C LEU A 80 -74.78 3.46 -36.08
N ASP A 81 -75.20 2.66 -37.06
CA ASP A 81 -74.53 1.40 -37.39
C ASP A 81 -73.15 1.64 -38.02
N THR A 82 -73.00 2.70 -38.82
CA THR A 82 -71.74 3.07 -39.48
C THR A 82 -70.71 3.57 -38.47
N ASP A 83 -71.12 4.42 -37.52
CA ASP A 83 -70.23 4.92 -36.48
C ASP A 83 -69.80 3.82 -35.49
N LEU A 84 -70.69 2.86 -35.19
CA LEU A 84 -70.37 1.72 -34.32
C LEU A 84 -69.40 0.75 -35.01
N LEU A 85 -69.56 0.50 -36.32
CA LEU A 85 -68.61 -0.25 -37.13
C LEU A 85 -67.23 0.43 -37.13
N ARG A 86 -67.18 1.75 -37.32
CA ARG A 86 -65.93 2.52 -37.28
C ARG A 86 -65.24 2.47 -35.92
N LEU A 87 -66.01 2.51 -34.82
CA LEU A 87 -65.46 2.34 -33.47
C LEU A 87 -64.91 0.93 -33.23
N ARG A 88 -65.56 -0.10 -33.77
CA ARG A 88 -65.04 -1.49 -33.71
C ARG A 88 -63.76 -1.65 -34.52
N GLU A 89 -63.68 -1.06 -35.70
CA GLU A 89 -62.46 -1.06 -36.53
C GLU A 89 -61.31 -0.33 -35.83
N LEU A 90 -61.58 0.84 -35.22
CA LEU A 90 -60.59 1.56 -34.44
C LEU A 90 -60.14 0.77 -33.20
N ALA A 91 -61.06 0.10 -32.51
CA ALA A 91 -60.71 -0.75 -31.37
C ALA A 91 -59.85 -1.95 -31.80
N ALA A 92 -60.17 -2.59 -32.93
CA ALA A 92 -59.36 -3.67 -33.49
C ALA A 92 -57.97 -3.19 -33.94
N ALA A 93 -57.88 -2.00 -34.55
CA ALA A 93 -56.61 -1.38 -34.92
C ALA A 93 -55.76 -1.00 -33.70
N ILE A 94 -56.38 -0.51 -32.62
CA ILE A 94 -55.69 -0.21 -31.35
C ILE A 94 -55.20 -1.50 -30.68
N ALA A 95 -56.00 -2.56 -30.68
CA ALA A 95 -55.60 -3.86 -30.14
C ALA A 95 -54.41 -4.44 -30.92
N ALA A 96 -54.48 -4.45 -32.26
CA ALA A 96 -53.39 -4.89 -33.12
C ALA A 96 -52.12 -4.04 -32.96
N ALA A 97 -52.25 -2.72 -32.77
CA ALA A 97 -51.12 -1.84 -32.47
C ALA A 97 -50.52 -2.13 -31.08
N GLY A 98 -51.35 -2.41 -30.07
CA GLY A 98 -50.90 -2.84 -28.73
C GLY A 98 -50.03 -4.10 -28.80
N ASP A 99 -50.47 -5.12 -29.54
CA ASP A 99 -49.72 -6.36 -29.74
C ASP A 99 -48.33 -6.10 -30.37
N THR A 100 -48.21 -5.12 -31.28
CA THR A 100 -46.92 -4.75 -31.87
C THR A 100 -46.00 -4.00 -30.90
N VAL A 101 -46.54 -3.15 -30.02
CA VAL A 101 -45.76 -2.41 -29.00
C VAL A 101 -45.27 -3.36 -27.92
N ASP A 102 -46.11 -4.30 -27.49
CA ASP A 102 -45.73 -5.32 -26.51
C ASP A 102 -44.67 -6.26 -27.07
N ALA A 103 -44.80 -6.68 -28.33
CA ALA A 103 -43.78 -7.47 -29.02
C ALA A 103 -42.44 -6.72 -29.15
N ALA A 104 -42.48 -5.42 -29.48
CA ALA A 104 -41.27 -4.59 -29.56
C ALA A 104 -40.62 -4.38 -28.19
N THR A 105 -41.42 -4.14 -27.15
CA THR A 105 -40.93 -3.96 -25.78
C THR A 105 -40.30 -5.26 -25.25
N LEU A 106 -40.93 -6.41 -25.53
CA LEU A 106 -40.38 -7.71 -25.17
C LEU A 106 -39.07 -8.02 -25.92
N ALA A 107 -38.97 -7.63 -27.19
CA ALA A 107 -37.75 -7.80 -27.98
C ALA A 107 -36.60 -6.95 -27.42
N LEU A 108 -36.87 -5.70 -27.03
CA LEU A 108 -35.90 -4.83 -26.35
C LEU A 108 -35.46 -5.41 -25.01
N ALA A 109 -36.39 -5.85 -24.16
CA ALA A 109 -36.08 -6.45 -22.87
C ALA A 109 -35.21 -7.72 -23.00
N ARG A 110 -35.47 -8.55 -24.03
CA ARG A 110 -34.63 -9.72 -24.33
C ARG A 110 -33.23 -9.31 -24.77
N ARG A 111 -33.10 -8.27 -25.59
CA ARG A 111 -31.79 -7.74 -26.01
C ARG A 111 -31.01 -7.20 -24.82
N ASP A 112 -31.63 -6.40 -23.97
CA ASP A 112 -31.00 -5.84 -22.77
C ASP A 112 -30.54 -6.95 -21.80
N LEU A 113 -31.34 -8.02 -21.68
CA LEU A 113 -30.96 -9.20 -20.90
C LEU A 113 -29.75 -9.92 -21.50
N LEU A 114 -29.72 -10.15 -22.81
CA LEU A 114 -28.58 -10.77 -23.49
C LEU A 114 -27.31 -9.92 -23.39
N ASP A 115 -27.44 -8.60 -23.53
CA ASP A 115 -26.33 -7.66 -23.35
C ASP A 115 -25.82 -7.67 -21.89
N SER A 116 -26.71 -7.87 -20.92
CA SER A 116 -26.35 -7.96 -19.51
C SER A 116 -25.66 -9.29 -19.17
N VAL A 117 -26.14 -10.42 -19.72
CA VAL A 117 -25.48 -11.73 -19.60
C VAL A 117 -24.11 -11.72 -20.26
N THR A 118 -23.98 -11.10 -21.44
CA THR A 118 -22.70 -10.97 -22.15
C THR A 118 -21.70 -10.15 -21.34
N ARG A 119 -22.15 -9.02 -20.77
CA ARG A 119 -21.31 -8.20 -19.87
C ARG A 119 -20.89 -8.96 -18.62
N LEU A 120 -21.80 -9.75 -18.03
CA LEU A 120 -21.48 -10.57 -16.86
C LEU A 120 -20.43 -11.63 -17.19
N GLY A 121 -20.53 -12.31 -18.34
CA GLY A 121 -19.51 -13.26 -18.80
C GLY A 121 -18.16 -12.60 -19.06
N GLY A 122 -18.14 -11.35 -19.53
CA GLY A 122 -16.91 -10.56 -19.64
C GLY A 122 -16.26 -10.28 -18.29
N LEU A 123 -17.06 -9.89 -17.28
CA LEU A 123 -16.58 -9.66 -15.92
C LEU A 123 -16.08 -10.95 -15.25
N GLU A 124 -16.73 -12.09 -15.49
CA GLU A 124 -16.28 -13.39 -15.00
C GLU A 124 -14.90 -13.76 -15.57
N ALA A 125 -14.71 -13.59 -16.88
CA ALA A 125 -13.42 -13.80 -17.52
C ALA A 125 -12.31 -12.86 -17.00
N ASP A 126 -12.66 -11.61 -16.67
CA ASP A 126 -11.74 -10.66 -16.06
C ASP A 126 -11.36 -11.07 -14.62
N LEU A 127 -12.31 -11.58 -13.83
CA LEU A 127 -12.05 -12.12 -12.49
C LEU A 127 -11.14 -13.35 -12.55
N ASP A 128 -11.41 -14.30 -13.46
CA ASP A 128 -10.55 -15.47 -13.67
C ASP A 128 -9.11 -15.05 -14.01
N ARG A 129 -8.96 -14.03 -14.85
CA ARG A 129 -7.65 -13.47 -15.19
C ARG A 129 -6.97 -12.84 -13.98
N MET A 130 -7.70 -12.11 -13.13
CA MET A 130 -7.15 -11.54 -11.90
C MET A 130 -6.70 -12.64 -10.94
N ASP A 131 -7.45 -13.72 -10.81
CA ASP A 131 -7.09 -14.85 -9.95
C ASP A 131 -5.80 -15.55 -10.42
N LEU A 132 -5.63 -15.71 -11.73
CA LEU A 132 -4.39 -16.21 -12.32
C LEU A 132 -3.20 -15.29 -12.01
N LEU A 133 -3.38 -13.97 -12.15
CA LEU A 133 -2.34 -12.99 -11.81
C LEU A 133 -1.99 -13.02 -10.32
N VAL A 134 -2.99 -13.13 -9.43
CA VAL A 134 -2.76 -13.23 -7.99
C VAL A 134 -2.04 -14.53 -7.63
N ALA A 135 -2.37 -15.65 -8.28
CA ALA A 135 -1.68 -16.91 -8.09
C ALA A 135 -0.21 -16.83 -8.52
N ASP A 136 0.08 -16.20 -9.66
CA ASP A 136 1.43 -15.93 -10.15
C ASP A 136 2.24 -15.05 -9.19
N GLN A 137 1.66 -13.93 -8.73
CA GLN A 137 2.32 -13.06 -7.76
C GLN A 137 2.59 -13.77 -6.43
N ARG A 138 1.67 -14.62 -5.96
CA ARG A 138 1.89 -15.44 -4.76
C ARG A 138 3.01 -16.45 -4.96
N ALA A 139 3.12 -17.07 -6.14
CA ALA A 139 4.22 -17.99 -6.44
C ALA A 139 5.56 -17.24 -6.42
N ARG A 140 5.64 -16.09 -7.09
CA ARG A 140 6.82 -15.23 -7.10
C ARG A 140 7.22 -14.75 -5.70
N LEU A 141 6.24 -14.35 -4.88
CA LEU A 141 6.52 -13.95 -3.50
C LEU A 141 7.05 -15.10 -2.66
N ARG A 142 6.56 -16.33 -2.86
CA ARG A 142 7.11 -17.51 -2.17
C ARG A 142 8.54 -17.83 -2.61
N GLU A 143 8.85 -17.65 -3.88
CA GLU A 143 10.23 -17.80 -4.38
C GLU A 143 11.15 -16.75 -3.74
N LEU A 144 10.73 -15.48 -3.71
CA LEU A 144 11.48 -14.42 -3.04
C LEU A 144 11.60 -14.64 -1.53
N GLU A 145 10.54 -15.15 -0.89
CA GLU A 145 10.56 -15.52 0.52
C GLU A 145 11.50 -16.71 0.76
N ALA A 146 11.51 -17.71 -0.12
CA ALA A 146 12.45 -18.82 -0.05
C ALA A 146 13.90 -18.38 -0.29
N ASP A 147 14.14 -17.42 -1.18
CA ASP A 147 15.44 -16.80 -1.38
C ASP A 147 15.88 -15.96 -0.16
N PHE A 148 14.93 -15.37 0.56
CA PHE A 148 15.21 -14.55 1.74
C PHE A 148 15.37 -15.39 3.02
N LEU A 149 14.55 -16.43 3.18
CA LEU A 149 14.57 -17.37 4.30
C LEU A 149 15.59 -18.51 4.10
N GLY A 150 15.97 -18.79 2.85
CA GLY A 150 17.16 -19.56 2.52
C GLY A 150 18.34 -18.89 3.20
N ARG A 151 19.10 -19.66 4.00
CA ARG A 151 20.15 -19.15 4.89
C ARG A 151 21.01 -18.15 4.14
N GLN A 152 20.80 -16.85 4.40
CA GLN A 152 21.70 -15.81 3.94
C GLN A 152 23.00 -15.99 4.71
N GLU A 153 23.86 -16.87 4.20
CA GLU A 153 25.20 -17.11 4.74
C GLU A 153 26.17 -16.00 4.32
N THR A 154 25.66 -14.93 3.69
CA THR A 154 26.40 -13.70 3.40
C THR A 154 26.88 -13.06 4.69
N ALA A 155 28.14 -13.29 5.01
CA ALA A 155 28.76 -12.77 6.21
C ALA A 155 30.01 -11.99 5.84
N LEU A 156 30.19 -10.83 6.47
CA LEU A 156 31.43 -10.09 6.40
C LEU A 156 32.22 -10.35 7.69
N VAL A 157 33.48 -10.74 7.52
CA VAL A 157 34.46 -10.91 8.59
C VAL A 157 35.57 -9.91 8.39
N VAL A 158 35.74 -9.00 9.35
CA VAL A 158 36.86 -8.05 9.33
C VAL A 158 37.97 -8.60 10.18
N VAL A 159 39.15 -8.72 9.58
CA VAL A 159 40.38 -9.16 10.22
C VAL A 159 41.41 -8.07 10.12
N VAL A 160 42.21 -7.96 11.17
CA VAL A 160 43.29 -6.97 11.27
C VAL A 160 44.61 -7.70 11.34
N ARG A 161 45.60 -7.21 10.59
CA ARG A 161 46.96 -7.74 10.59
C ARG A 161 47.95 -6.67 11.01
N GLY A 162 48.86 -7.07 11.89
CA GLY A 162 49.98 -6.23 12.31
C GLY A 162 49.54 -5.02 13.14
N LEU A 163 50.53 -4.30 13.65
CA LEU A 163 50.36 -2.98 14.24
C LEU A 163 51.45 -2.05 13.72
N PRO A 164 51.19 -0.74 13.71
CA PRO A 164 52.18 0.25 13.37
C PRO A 164 53.33 0.22 14.37
N ALA A 165 54.55 0.53 13.92
CA ALA A 165 55.75 0.53 14.77
C ALA A 165 55.69 1.61 15.89
N GLY A 166 54.86 2.64 15.69
CA GLY A 166 54.63 3.73 16.65
C GLY A 166 53.51 3.45 17.65
N ALA A 167 52.69 4.47 17.93
CA ALA A 167 51.53 4.34 18.81
C ALA A 167 50.46 3.45 18.16
N ALA A 168 50.05 2.37 18.84
CA ALA A 168 48.99 1.49 18.35
C ALA A 168 47.61 2.11 18.63
N PRO A 169 46.63 1.97 17.72
CA PRO A 169 45.25 2.37 17.99
C PRO A 169 44.67 1.55 19.14
N ASP A 170 43.73 2.15 19.87
CA ASP A 170 42.96 1.52 20.93
C ASP A 170 41.70 0.84 20.40
N GLY A 171 41.19 1.25 19.23
CA GLY A 171 40.00 0.69 18.62
C GLY A 171 39.87 1.01 17.13
N ILE A 172 38.87 0.39 16.51
CA ILE A 172 38.47 0.58 15.11
C ILE A 172 36.97 0.83 15.10
N VAL A 173 36.56 1.93 14.48
CA VAL A 173 35.15 2.24 14.23
C VAL A 173 34.85 1.89 12.78
N LEU A 174 33.89 0.99 12.57
CA LEU A 174 33.36 0.62 11.27
C LEU A 174 32.00 1.30 11.07
N GLY A 175 31.86 2.09 10.01
CA GLY A 175 30.62 2.77 9.65
C GLY A 175 30.05 2.27 8.32
N GLU A 176 28.73 2.09 8.25
CA GLU A 176 27.97 1.80 7.02
C GLU A 176 26.58 2.46 7.12
N ASP A 177 26.16 3.25 6.13
CA ASP A 177 24.80 3.83 6.04
C ASP A 177 24.27 4.52 7.33
N ASN A 178 25.15 5.16 8.10
CA ASN A 178 24.91 5.79 9.41
C ASN A 178 24.80 4.83 10.61
N ASP A 179 24.99 3.52 10.42
CA ASP A 179 25.29 2.59 11.52
C ASP A 179 26.80 2.60 11.80
N PHE A 180 27.18 2.61 13.07
CA PHE A 180 28.57 2.66 13.50
C PHE A 180 28.84 1.60 14.56
N HIS A 181 29.96 0.90 14.40
CA HIS A 181 30.40 -0.17 15.28
C HIS A 181 31.80 0.12 15.78
N ASP A 182 31.91 0.42 17.07
CA ASP A 182 33.20 0.58 17.73
C ASP A 182 33.71 -0.77 18.24
N VAL A 183 34.91 -1.13 17.81
CA VAL A 183 35.60 -2.36 18.19
C VAL A 183 36.88 -2.03 18.93
N ALA A 184 36.87 -2.25 20.24
CA ALA A 184 38.05 -2.06 21.07
C ALA A 184 39.11 -3.15 20.82
N LEU A 185 40.36 -2.73 20.62
CA LEU A 185 41.52 -3.61 20.52
C LEU A 185 42.10 -3.83 21.92
N ASP A 186 41.66 -4.91 22.57
CA ASP A 186 42.11 -5.26 23.91
C ASP A 186 43.64 -5.50 23.98
N GLY A 187 44.18 -5.53 25.20
CA GLY A 187 45.62 -5.70 25.41
C GLY A 187 46.17 -7.00 24.80
N THR A 188 45.36 -8.07 24.80
CA THR A 188 45.70 -9.39 24.26
C THR A 188 45.80 -9.33 22.73
N THR A 189 44.80 -8.75 22.07
CA THR A 189 44.74 -8.57 20.62
C THR A 189 45.90 -7.70 20.16
N ARG A 190 46.14 -6.56 20.81
CA ARG A 190 47.29 -5.71 20.49
C ARG A 190 48.62 -6.44 20.67
N ALA A 191 48.78 -7.25 21.71
CA ALA A 191 50.00 -8.06 21.89
C ALA A 191 50.17 -9.14 20.81
N ALA A 192 49.08 -9.72 20.31
CA ALA A 192 49.12 -10.67 19.19
C ALA A 192 49.49 -9.96 17.87
N LEU A 193 48.83 -8.84 17.57
CA LEU A 193 49.08 -8.06 16.36
C LEU A 193 50.50 -7.48 16.30
N ARG A 194 51.08 -7.04 17.44
CA ARG A 194 52.50 -6.61 17.53
C ARG A 194 53.49 -7.70 17.13
N ARG A 195 53.13 -8.98 17.28
CA ARG A 195 53.96 -10.12 16.87
C ARG A 195 53.72 -10.55 15.42
N GLY A 196 53.01 -9.74 14.63
CA GLY A 196 52.63 -10.05 13.26
C GLY A 196 51.44 -11.01 13.15
N GLY A 197 50.67 -11.19 14.23
CA GLY A 197 49.45 -12.00 14.22
C GLY A 197 48.33 -11.37 13.39
N VAL A 198 47.27 -12.15 13.20
CA VAL A 198 45.99 -11.73 12.61
C VAL A 198 44.90 -11.92 13.65
N ALA A 199 44.02 -10.94 13.79
CA ALA A 199 42.88 -11.00 14.71
C ALA A 199 41.58 -10.68 13.99
N GLN A 200 40.54 -11.48 14.23
CA GLN A 200 39.19 -11.15 13.84
C GLN A 200 38.63 -10.11 14.81
N VAL A 201 38.22 -8.96 14.28
CA VAL A 201 37.71 -7.84 15.08
C VAL A 201 36.21 -7.68 14.95
N TRP A 202 35.63 -8.07 13.81
CA TRP A 202 34.20 -7.93 13.58
C TRP A 202 33.68 -9.05 12.69
N HIS A 203 32.44 -9.49 12.93
CA HIS A 203 31.76 -10.48 12.12
C HIS A 203 30.24 -10.28 12.22
N ARG A 204 29.59 -10.16 11.07
CA ARG A 204 28.13 -10.02 10.98
C ARG A 204 27.62 -10.57 9.65
N TYR A 205 26.35 -10.99 9.65
CA TYR A 205 25.60 -11.18 8.42
C TYR A 205 25.26 -9.82 7.80
N VAL A 206 25.51 -9.70 6.50
CA VAL A 206 25.30 -8.46 5.73
C VAL A 206 24.44 -8.74 4.51
N GLU A 207 23.72 -7.74 4.04
CA GLU A 207 22.94 -7.87 2.81
C GLU A 207 23.86 -8.16 1.61
N PRO A 208 23.43 -8.92 0.60
CA PRO A 208 24.28 -9.20 -0.55
C PRO A 208 24.19 -8.08 -1.59
N ARG A 209 24.83 -6.95 -1.29
CA ARG A 209 24.90 -5.76 -2.16
C ARG A 209 26.31 -5.16 -2.17
N ASP A 210 26.49 -4.10 -2.94
CA ASP A 210 27.73 -3.30 -2.85
C ASP A 210 27.66 -2.44 -1.59
N HIS A 211 28.69 -2.53 -0.75
CA HIS A 211 28.83 -1.77 0.49
C HIS A 211 30.02 -0.82 0.38
N VAL A 212 29.96 0.27 1.13
CA VAL A 212 31.10 1.15 1.38
C VAL A 212 31.25 1.27 2.89
N TYR A 213 32.29 0.63 3.43
CA TYR A 213 32.60 0.70 4.86
C TYR A 213 33.55 1.86 5.11
N SER A 214 33.14 2.79 5.97
CA SER A 214 34.01 3.86 6.46
C SER A 214 34.75 3.39 7.69
N LEU A 215 36.08 3.39 7.65
CA LEU A 215 36.93 2.90 8.73
C LEU A 215 37.63 4.08 9.41
N ALA A 216 37.40 4.25 10.70
CA ALA A 216 38.15 5.20 11.52
C ALA A 216 38.89 4.46 12.64
N PHE A 217 39.99 5.03 13.09
CA PHE A 217 40.80 4.47 14.19
C PHE A 217 40.67 5.37 15.41
N THR A 218 40.66 4.77 16.59
CA THR A 218 40.52 5.52 17.85
C THR A 218 41.74 5.34 18.74
N GLY A 219 41.99 6.35 19.59
CA GLY A 219 43.03 6.36 20.60
C GLY A 219 44.15 7.38 20.30
N GLY A 220 44.13 8.53 20.97
CA GLY A 220 45.24 9.47 20.93
C GLY A 220 45.40 10.14 19.57
N ALA A 221 46.55 9.97 18.91
CA ALA A 221 46.80 10.60 17.60
C ALA A 221 45.91 10.03 16.48
N TRP A 222 45.29 8.87 16.69
CA TRP A 222 44.41 8.22 15.72
C TRP A 222 43.04 8.91 15.59
N ASP A 223 42.55 9.54 16.67
CA ASP A 223 41.21 10.16 16.70
C ASP A 223 41.05 11.33 15.71
N SER A 224 42.16 11.94 15.29
CA SER A 224 42.18 13.04 14.33
C SER A 224 42.32 12.61 12.87
N LEU A 225 42.51 11.31 12.60
CA LEU A 225 42.67 10.83 11.24
C LEU A 225 41.33 10.79 10.50
N PRO A 226 41.31 11.15 9.20
CA PRO A 226 40.11 10.99 8.40
C PRO A 226 39.75 9.50 8.28
N ALA A 227 38.46 9.21 8.21
CA ALA A 227 37.99 7.86 7.92
C ALA A 227 38.39 7.45 6.50
N VAL A 228 38.65 6.16 6.31
CA VAL A 228 39.01 5.56 5.03
C VAL A 228 37.84 4.73 4.54
N ASP A 229 37.33 5.06 3.36
CA ASP A 229 36.24 4.31 2.74
C ASP A 229 36.78 3.11 1.96
N VAL A 230 36.26 1.93 2.27
CA VAL A 230 36.62 0.68 1.61
C VAL A 230 35.39 0.13 0.88
N PRO A 231 35.38 0.14 -0.46
CA PRO A 231 34.32 -0.49 -1.23
C PRO A 231 34.42 -2.00 -1.09
N LEU A 232 33.28 -2.65 -0.85
CA LEU A 232 33.16 -4.08 -0.69
C LEU A 232 32.03 -4.60 -1.57
N ALA A 233 32.34 -5.51 -2.49
CA ALA A 233 31.31 -6.29 -3.17
C ALA A 233 30.96 -7.49 -2.27
N ALA A 234 29.74 -7.53 -1.72
CA ALA A 234 29.25 -8.70 -1.01
C ALA A 234 28.37 -9.53 -1.95
N GLY A 235 28.93 -10.59 -2.52
CA GLY A 235 28.15 -11.55 -3.29
C GLY A 235 27.16 -12.31 -2.41
N ARG A 236 26.12 -12.89 -3.03
CA ARG A 236 25.16 -13.76 -2.32
C ARG A 236 25.83 -15.03 -1.80
N ASP A 237 25.37 -15.48 -0.63
CA ASP A 237 25.60 -16.78 -0.02
C ASP A 237 27.08 -17.17 0.11
N ARG A 238 27.90 -16.24 0.59
CA ARG A 238 29.36 -16.42 0.75
C ARG A 238 29.91 -15.66 1.94
N ILE A 239 31.06 -16.08 2.44
CA ILE A 239 31.75 -15.32 3.49
C ILE A 239 32.79 -14.42 2.83
N THR A 240 32.60 -13.12 2.95
CA THR A 240 33.57 -12.12 2.51
C THR A 240 34.48 -11.75 3.68
N PHE A 241 35.78 -11.78 3.45
CA PHE A 241 36.78 -11.35 4.42
C PHE A 241 37.37 -10.01 3.97
N LEU A 242 37.45 -9.07 4.91
CA LEU A 242 38.16 -7.81 4.76
C LEU A 242 39.37 -7.81 5.69
N GLU A 243 40.57 -7.85 5.12
CA GLU A 243 41.82 -7.71 5.85
C GLU A 243 42.31 -6.27 5.82
N LEU A 244 42.57 -5.74 7.01
CA LEU A 244 43.15 -4.44 7.25
C LEU A 244 44.58 -4.64 7.74
N ASP A 245 45.56 -4.28 6.92
CA ASP A 245 46.97 -4.31 7.31
C ASP A 245 47.37 -2.94 7.89
N LEU A 246 47.61 -2.92 9.20
CA LEU A 246 47.96 -1.70 9.94
C LEU A 246 49.46 -1.45 10.04
N THR A 247 50.29 -2.32 9.48
CA THR A 247 51.75 -2.31 9.73
C THR A 247 52.44 -1.07 9.17
N ALA A 248 51.94 -0.55 8.05
CA ALA A 248 52.49 0.63 7.36
C ALA A 248 51.79 1.95 7.71
N LEU A 249 50.74 1.90 8.53
CA LEU A 249 49.99 3.10 8.93
C LEU A 249 50.79 3.93 9.92
N ASP A 250 50.74 5.24 9.77
CA ASP A 250 51.41 6.20 10.66
C ASP A 250 50.48 7.39 10.85
N PRO A 251 50.06 7.70 12.10
CA PRO A 251 49.15 8.83 12.34
C PRO A 251 49.79 10.18 12.01
N GLU A 252 51.13 10.27 11.93
CA GLU A 252 51.82 11.49 11.49
C GLU A 252 51.89 11.61 9.95
N ARG A 253 51.58 10.52 9.23
CA ARG A 253 51.62 10.44 7.76
C ARG A 253 50.35 9.76 7.23
N PRO A 254 49.18 10.43 7.32
CA PRO A 254 47.90 9.87 6.88
C PRO A 254 47.86 9.49 5.39
N ASP A 255 48.76 10.06 4.60
CA ASP A 255 48.87 9.85 3.15
C ASP A 255 49.28 8.41 2.79
N LEU A 256 49.91 7.67 3.72
CA LEU A 256 50.22 6.25 3.58
C LEU A 256 48.92 5.45 3.75
N GLY A 257 48.18 5.31 2.65
CA GLY A 257 46.87 4.68 2.62
C GLY A 257 46.84 3.31 3.30
N LEU A 258 45.74 3.05 4.00
CA LEU A 258 45.41 1.76 4.61
C LEU A 258 45.45 0.66 3.54
N ALA A 259 46.30 -0.34 3.74
CA ALA A 259 46.34 -1.51 2.87
C ALA A 259 45.17 -2.44 3.24
N ALA A 260 44.09 -2.33 2.46
CA ALA A 260 42.91 -3.20 2.56
C ALA A 260 42.94 -4.28 1.47
N ARG A 261 42.57 -5.51 1.83
CA ARG A 261 42.41 -6.62 0.88
C ARG A 261 41.12 -7.37 1.16
N THR A 262 40.49 -7.85 0.10
CA THR A 262 39.24 -8.61 0.19
C THR A 262 39.41 -9.98 -0.46
N TRP A 263 38.81 -11.01 0.13
CA TRP A 263 38.67 -12.32 -0.50
C TRP A 263 37.37 -12.99 -0.06
N GLU A 264 36.95 -13.98 -0.82
CA GLU A 264 35.71 -14.71 -0.60
C GLU A 264 36.02 -16.17 -0.26
N ARG A 265 35.13 -16.81 0.51
CA ARG A 265 35.15 -18.25 0.77
C ARG A 265 33.75 -18.85 0.62
#